data_AF-A0A7R9A0A7-F1
#
_entry.id   AF-A0A7R9A0A7-F1
#
_cell.length_a   1.000
_cell.length_b   1.000
_cell.length_c   1.000
_cell.angle_alpha   90.00
_cell.angle_beta   90.00
_cell.angle_gamma   90.00
#
_symmetry.space_group_name_H-M   'P 1'
#
loop_
_entity.id
_entity.type
_entity.pdbx_description
1 polymer ?
#
loop_
_entity_poly.entity_id
_entity_poly.type
_entity_poly.pdbx_seq_one_letter_code
_entity_poly.pdbx_strand_id
1 'polypeptide(L)'
;MSLIDPPRAAVPDAVSKCRSAGIKVIMVTGDHPLTAKAIARSVGIISENSETVEDIAERLNIDIMDVDPRKAAACVVHGQELRDMTESHLDEVLRYHSEIVFARTSPQQKLIIVEGCQRQGAIVAVTGDGVNDSPALK
;
A
#
# COMPACT_ATOMS: atom_id res chain seq x y z
N MET A 1 -1.80 25.30 5.97
CA MET A 1 -1.71 24.79 4.58
C MET A 1 -0.49 23.92 4.50
N SER A 2 -0.64 22.59 4.39
CA SER A 2 0.50 21.70 4.17
C SER A 2 0.88 21.73 2.69
N LEU A 3 2.15 21.97 2.37
CA LEU A 3 2.67 21.67 1.04
C LEU A 3 2.58 20.16 0.83
N ILE A 4 1.85 19.74 -0.20
CA ILE A 4 1.89 18.37 -0.72
C ILE A 4 3.01 18.36 -1.76
N ASP A 5 3.97 17.44 -1.63
CA ASP A 5 4.95 17.20 -2.69
C ASP A 5 4.26 16.42 -3.82
N PRO A 6 4.07 17.02 -5.01
CA PRO A 6 3.35 16.36 -6.07
C PRO A 6 4.15 15.17 -6.63
N PRO A 7 3.48 14.10 -7.09
CA PRO A 7 4.16 13.01 -7.77
C PRO A 7 4.85 13.53 -9.03
N ARG A 8 6.02 12.98 -9.36
CA ARG A 8 6.73 13.31 -10.60
C ARG A 8 5.82 12.98 -11.80
N ALA A 9 5.83 13.81 -12.83
CA ALA A 9 4.91 13.72 -13.98
C ALA A 9 4.91 12.34 -14.68
N ALA A 10 6.03 11.61 -14.66
CA ALA A 10 6.15 10.29 -15.28
C ALA A 10 5.60 9.13 -14.43
N VAL A 11 5.31 9.35 -13.14
CA VAL A 11 4.93 8.27 -12.20
C VAL A 11 3.61 7.60 -12.58
N PRO A 12 2.52 8.32 -12.92
CA PRO A 12 1.26 7.66 -13.29
C PRO A 12 1.39 6.72 -14.50
N ASP A 13 2.13 7.15 -15.54
CA ASP A 13 2.39 6.33 -16.73
C ASP A 13 3.23 5.08 -16.40
N ALA A 14 4.26 5.24 -15.56
CA ALA A 14 5.09 4.12 -15.12
C ALA A 14 4.28 3.08 -14.32
N VAL A 15 3.44 3.53 -13.38
CA VAL A 15 2.55 2.65 -12.60
C VAL A 15 1.58 1.92 -13.53
N SER A 16 0.97 2.63 -14.47
CA SER A 16 0.04 2.04 -15.46
C SER A 16 0.71 0.96 -16.31
N LYS A 17 1.93 1.21 -16.80
CA LYS A 17 2.72 0.23 -17.57
C LYS A 17 3.05 -1.02 -16.75
N CYS A 18 3.50 -0.86 -15.51
CA CYS A 18 3.76 -1.98 -14.61
C CYS A 18 2.50 -2.83 -14.40
N ARG A 19 1.36 -2.20 -14.09
CA ARG A 19 0.08 -2.91 -13.90
C ARG A 19 -0.38 -3.62 -15.17
N SER A 20 -0.24 -2.99 -16.33
CA SER A 20 -0.59 -3.58 -17.63
C SER A 20 0.28 -4.80 -17.97
N ALA A 21 1.50 -4.87 -17.42
CA ALA A 21 2.38 -6.04 -17.51
C ALA A 21 2.10 -7.12 -16.45
N GLY A 22 1.05 -6.96 -15.63
CA GLY A 22 0.70 -7.89 -14.55
C GLY A 22 1.54 -7.72 -13.28
N ILE A 23 2.31 -6.64 -13.15
CA ILE A 23 3.12 -6.36 -11.96
C ILE A 23 2.23 -5.71 -10.89
N LYS A 24 2.21 -6.31 -9.69
CA LYS A 24 1.57 -5.73 -8.52
C LYS A 24 2.41 -4.58 -7.98
N VAL A 25 1.85 -3.37 -7.95
CA VAL A 25 2.51 -2.18 -7.42
C VAL A 25 1.99 -1.89 -6.01
N ILE A 26 2.91 -1.82 -5.04
CA ILE A 26 2.60 -1.55 -3.63
C ILE A 26 3.31 -0.27 -3.21
N MET A 27 2.61 0.65 -2.55
CA MET A 27 3.22 1.84 -1.96
C MET A 27 3.71 1.54 -0.54
N VAL A 28 4.93 1.96 -0.21
CA VAL A 28 5.48 1.88 1.16
C VAL A 28 6.12 3.22 1.53
N THR A 29 5.49 3.98 2.42
CA THR A 29 5.89 5.36 2.77
C THR A 29 5.88 5.64 4.27
N GLY A 30 6.74 6.57 4.69
CA GLY A 30 6.73 7.16 6.04
C GLY A 30 5.71 8.28 6.23
N ASP A 31 4.97 8.64 5.17
CA ASP A 31 3.97 9.72 5.18
C ASP A 31 2.70 9.35 5.94
N HIS A 32 1.89 10.37 6.22
CA HIS A 32 0.60 10.21 6.86
C HIS A 32 -0.38 9.41 5.96
N PRO A 33 -1.24 8.53 6.52
CA PRO A 33 -2.09 7.64 5.71
C PRO A 33 -3.03 8.36 4.75
N LEU A 34 -3.62 9.48 5.18
CA LEU A 34 -4.48 10.30 4.32
C LEU A 34 -3.72 10.83 3.08
N THR A 35 -2.51 11.32 3.28
CA THR A 35 -1.65 11.80 2.18
C THR A 35 -1.24 10.64 1.28
N ALA A 36 -0.83 9.52 1.87
CA ALA A 36 -0.43 8.33 1.11
C ALA A 36 -1.58 7.78 0.26
N LYS A 37 -2.81 7.69 0.81
CA LYS A 37 -4.02 7.27 0.07
C LYS A 37 -4.32 8.22 -1.09
N ALA A 38 -4.24 9.54 -0.85
CA ALA A 38 -4.49 10.55 -1.88
C ALA A 38 -3.46 10.47 -3.02
N ILE A 39 -2.17 10.33 -2.70
CA ILE A 39 -1.11 10.16 -3.72
C ILE A 39 -1.26 8.83 -4.44
N ALA A 40 -1.55 7.73 -3.72
CA ALA A 40 -1.76 6.42 -4.31
C ALA A 40 -2.91 6.41 -5.34
N ARG A 41 -4.01 7.14 -5.06
CA ARG A 41 -5.09 7.36 -6.03
C ARG A 41 -4.62 8.21 -7.21
N SER A 42 -3.88 9.30 -6.97
CA SER A 42 -3.44 10.20 -8.06
C SER A 42 -2.43 9.56 -9.02
N VAL A 43 -1.64 8.58 -8.55
CA VAL A 43 -0.67 7.85 -9.40
C VAL A 43 -1.19 6.50 -9.91
N GLY A 44 -2.42 6.10 -9.57
CA GLY A 44 -3.02 4.84 -10.04
C GLY A 44 -2.54 3.57 -9.34
N ILE A 45 -1.96 3.69 -8.13
CA ILE A 45 -1.69 2.53 -7.26
C ILE A 45 -3.00 2.02 -6.68
N ILE A 46 -3.85 2.94 -6.21
CA ILE A 46 -5.27 2.66 -5.93
C ILE A 46 -6.07 3.14 -7.13
N SER A 47 -6.87 2.26 -7.73
CA SER A 47 -7.74 2.63 -8.86
C SER A 47 -8.89 3.53 -8.39
N GLU A 48 -9.39 4.37 -9.29
CA GLU A 48 -10.50 5.29 -9.01
C GLU A 48 -11.74 4.57 -8.45
N ASN A 49 -12.07 3.41 -9.02
CA ASN A 49 -13.24 2.60 -8.64
C ASN A 49 -12.96 1.57 -7.53
N SER A 50 -11.74 1.52 -6.99
CA SER A 50 -11.43 0.62 -5.89
C SER A 50 -11.81 1.25 -4.56
N GLU A 51 -12.36 0.43 -3.68
CA GLU A 51 -12.78 0.83 -2.34
C GLU A 51 -11.88 0.18 -1.29
N THR A 52 -11.55 0.95 -0.25
CA THR A 52 -11.01 0.42 1.01
C THR A 52 -12.13 0.00 1.95
N VAL A 53 -11.79 -0.70 3.04
CA VAL A 53 -12.77 -1.10 4.07
C VAL A 53 -13.51 0.13 4.62
N GLU A 54 -12.80 1.24 4.80
CA GLU A 54 -13.36 2.53 5.20
C GLU A 54 -14.33 3.09 4.15
N ASP A 55 -13.98 3.01 2.87
CA ASP A 55 -14.84 3.49 1.77
C ASP A 55 -16.14 2.67 1.71
N ILE A 56 -16.06 1.36 1.91
CA ILE A 56 -17.23 0.46 1.95
C ILE A 56 -18.11 0.76 3.17
N ALA A 57 -17.51 0.94 4.35
CA ALA A 57 -18.22 1.26 5.58
C ALA A 57 -19.01 2.57 5.44
N GLU A 58 -18.37 3.61 4.90
CA GLU A 58 -18.99 4.91 4.65
C GLU A 58 -20.13 4.81 3.64
N ARG A 59 -19.91 4.14 2.50
CA ARG A 59 -20.93 3.98 1.45
C ARG A 59 -22.16 3.20 1.95
N LEU A 60 -21.96 2.17 2.76
CA LEU A 60 -23.05 1.35 3.31
C LEU A 60 -23.65 1.93 4.58
N ASN A 61 -23.03 2.96 5.16
CA ASN A 61 -23.39 3.56 6.44
C ASN A 61 -23.46 2.51 7.58
N ILE A 62 -22.40 1.69 7.68
CA ILE A 62 -22.23 0.65 8.71
C ILE A 62 -20.92 0.86 9.47
N ASP A 63 -20.74 0.16 10.59
CA ASP A 63 -19.47 0.18 11.31
C ASP A 63 -18.37 -0.52 10.48
N ILE A 64 -17.13 -0.03 10.57
CA ILE A 64 -15.99 -0.63 9.87
C ILE A 64 -15.77 -2.09 10.26
N MET A 65 -16.11 -2.46 11.51
CA MET A 65 -15.99 -3.82 12.02
C MET A 65 -16.99 -4.80 11.39
N ASP A 66 -18.06 -4.27 10.77
CA ASP A 66 -19.08 -5.07 10.09
C ASP A 66 -18.74 -5.30 8.59
N VAL A 67 -17.69 -4.67 8.07
CA VAL A 67 -17.24 -4.84 6.70
C VAL A 67 -16.34 -6.07 6.61
N ASP A 68 -16.70 -7.01 5.71
CA ASP A 68 -15.79 -8.10 5.33
C ASP A 68 -14.59 -7.53 4.56
N PRO A 69 -13.36 -7.58 5.11
CA PRO A 69 -12.18 -6.98 4.47
C PRO A 69 -11.88 -7.57 3.09
N ARG A 70 -12.32 -8.81 2.82
CA ARG A 70 -12.10 -9.49 1.53
C ARG A 70 -12.91 -8.86 0.39
N LYS A 71 -13.89 -8.01 0.70
CA LYS A 71 -14.65 -7.26 -0.30
C LYS A 71 -13.94 -5.99 -0.76
N ALA A 72 -12.93 -5.53 -0.01
CA ALA A 72 -12.14 -4.36 -0.37
C ALA A 72 -11.00 -4.75 -1.30
N ALA A 73 -10.99 -4.23 -2.53
CA ALA A 73 -9.90 -4.47 -3.47
C ALA A 73 -8.61 -3.72 -3.07
N ALA A 74 -8.78 -2.62 -2.34
CA ALA A 74 -7.70 -1.77 -1.86
C ALA A 74 -7.64 -1.74 -0.32
N CYS A 75 -6.45 -1.53 0.24
CA CYS A 75 -6.30 -1.26 1.67
C CYS A 75 -5.19 -0.25 1.95
N VAL A 76 -5.33 0.45 3.08
CA VAL A 76 -4.29 1.31 3.63
C VAL A 76 -3.93 0.76 5.00
N VAL A 77 -2.72 0.23 5.14
CA VAL A 77 -2.23 -0.33 6.40
C VAL A 77 -1.34 0.69 7.07
N HIS A 78 -1.63 1.00 8.34
CA HIS A 78 -0.81 1.93 9.09
C HIS A 78 0.40 1.23 9.71
N GLY A 79 1.53 1.93 9.81
CA GLY A 79 2.72 1.40 10.46
C GLY A 79 2.53 1.07 11.94
N GLN A 80 1.51 1.60 12.62
CA GLN A 80 1.13 1.15 13.95
C GLN A 80 0.53 -0.25 13.91
N GLU A 81 -0.49 -0.46 13.07
CA GLU A 81 -1.14 -1.75 12.89
C GLU A 81 -0.13 -2.81 12.47
N LEU A 82 0.73 -2.50 11.50
CA LEU A 82 1.76 -3.41 11.01
C LEU A 82 2.74 -3.89 12.11
N ARG A 83 2.96 -3.12 13.18
CA ARG A 83 3.80 -3.59 14.30
C ARG A 83 3.15 -4.70 15.11
N ASP A 84 1.84 -4.65 15.22
CA ASP A 84 1.04 -5.59 16.02
C ASP A 84 0.54 -6.77 15.17
N MET A 85 0.74 -6.73 13.84
CA MET A 85 0.41 -7.81 12.91
C MET A 85 1.39 -8.99 13.01
N THR A 86 0.85 -10.20 12.97
CA THR A 86 1.64 -11.41 12.74
C THR A 86 2.02 -11.53 11.26
N GLU A 87 3.06 -12.31 10.97
CA GLU A 87 3.45 -12.61 9.57
C GLU A 87 2.30 -13.24 8.77
N SER A 88 1.53 -14.14 9.38
CA SER A 88 0.37 -14.76 8.74
C SER A 88 -0.69 -13.75 8.34
N HIS A 89 -0.94 -12.74 9.18
CA HIS A 89 -1.93 -11.71 8.88
C HIS A 89 -1.43 -10.75 7.79
N LEU A 90 -0.14 -10.38 7.81
CA LEU A 90 0.48 -9.64 6.72
C LEU A 90 0.37 -10.41 5.39
N ASP A 91 0.62 -11.72 5.42
CA ASP A 91 0.51 -12.57 4.23
C ASP A 91 -0.94 -12.61 3.70
N GLU A 92 -1.95 -12.61 4.57
CA GLU A 92 -3.35 -12.48 4.17
C GLU A 92 -3.65 -11.13 3.51
N VAL A 93 -3.17 -10.02 4.08
CA VAL A 93 -3.33 -8.68 3.50
C VAL A 93 -2.71 -8.64 2.10
N LEU A 94 -1.48 -9.13 1.97
CA LEU A 94 -0.74 -9.19 0.71
C LEU A 94 -1.39 -10.11 -0.32
N ARG A 95 -2.14 -11.14 0.11
CA ARG A 95 -2.83 -12.07 -0.79
C ARG A 95 -4.18 -11.55 -1.26
N TYR A 96 -5.00 -11.00 -0.38
CA TYR A 96 -6.39 -10.67 -0.68
C TYR A 96 -6.58 -9.26 -1.25
N HIS A 97 -5.70 -8.31 -0.94
CA HIS A 97 -5.81 -6.95 -1.47
C HIS A 97 -4.90 -6.80 -2.68
N SER A 98 -5.45 -6.35 -3.79
CA SER A 98 -4.69 -6.14 -5.03
C SER A 98 -3.96 -4.79 -5.05
N GLU A 99 -4.47 -3.80 -4.32
CA GLU A 99 -3.99 -2.43 -4.29
C GLU A 99 -3.66 -2.04 -2.84
N ILE A 100 -2.38 -1.91 -2.52
CA ILE A 100 -1.94 -1.81 -1.13
C ILE A 100 -1.09 -0.56 -0.92
N VAL A 101 -1.39 0.15 0.16
CA VAL A 101 -0.59 1.27 0.65
C VAL A 101 -0.20 1.00 2.10
N PHE A 102 1.10 0.89 2.38
CA PHE A 102 1.63 0.93 3.73
C PHE A 102 2.09 2.35 4.04
N ALA A 103 1.47 2.98 5.03
CA ALA A 103 1.75 4.36 5.43
C ALA A 103 2.35 4.43 6.85
N ARG A 104 3.07 5.51 7.17
CA ARG A 104 3.78 5.68 8.46
C ARG A 104 4.72 4.52 8.80
N THR A 105 5.33 3.88 7.81
CA THR A 105 6.24 2.74 8.04
C THR A 105 7.65 3.17 8.46
N SER A 106 8.26 2.42 9.37
CA SER A 106 9.70 2.52 9.67
C SER A 106 10.56 1.80 8.62
N PRO A 107 11.89 2.07 8.55
CA PRO A 107 12.80 1.32 7.67
C PRO A 107 12.74 -0.20 7.86
N GLN A 108 12.64 -0.67 9.11
CA GLN A 108 12.52 -2.11 9.42
C GLN A 108 11.21 -2.69 8.90
N GLN A 109 10.12 -1.93 8.96
CA GLN A 109 8.83 -2.37 8.43
C GLN A 109 8.82 -2.50 6.92
N LYS A 110 9.60 -1.66 6.20
CA LYS A 110 9.77 -1.83 4.76
C LYS A 110 10.36 -3.20 4.42
N LEU A 111 11.38 -3.62 5.18
CA LEU A 111 11.98 -4.94 5.01
C LEU A 111 10.97 -6.07 5.29
N ILE A 112 10.19 -5.96 6.38
CA ILE A 112 9.13 -6.95 6.71
C ILE A 112 8.11 -7.09 5.56
N ILE A 113 7.73 -5.98 4.92
CA ILE A 113 6.81 -5.98 3.77
C ILE A 113 7.44 -6.70 2.56
N VAL A 114 8.71 -6.43 2.27
CA VAL A 114 9.45 -7.07 1.18
C VAL A 114 9.57 -8.57 1.42
N GLU A 115 9.98 -8.98 2.62
CA GLU A 115 10.07 -10.38 3.03
C GLU A 115 8.71 -11.07 2.95
N GLY A 116 7.63 -10.39 3.36
CA GLY A 116 6.26 -10.91 3.20
C GLY A 116 5.89 -11.17 1.75
N CYS A 117 6.23 -10.26 0.84
CA CYS A 117 6.03 -10.47 -0.59
C CYS A 117 6.86 -11.66 -1.12
N GLN A 118 8.13 -11.76 -0.69
CA GLN A 118 9.03 -12.86 -1.09
C GLN A 118 8.57 -14.22 -0.56
N ARG A 119 8.02 -14.29 0.66
CA ARG A 119 7.43 -15.53 1.23
C ARG A 119 6.26 -16.06 0.39
N GLN A 120 5.58 -15.20 -0.38
CA GLN A 120 4.55 -15.62 -1.34
C GLN A 120 5.13 -16.14 -2.67
N GLY A 121 6.46 -16.24 -2.78
CA GLY A 121 7.16 -16.67 -4.00
C GLY A 121 7.29 -15.57 -5.06
N ALA A 122 7.02 -14.31 -4.71
CA ALA A 122 7.17 -13.20 -5.64
C ALA A 122 8.63 -12.74 -5.74
N ILE A 123 9.05 -12.35 -6.96
CA ILE A 123 10.26 -11.56 -7.17
C ILE A 123 9.89 -10.10 -6.90
N VAL A 124 10.60 -9.46 -5.95
CA VAL A 124 10.28 -8.11 -5.49
C VAL A 124 11.36 -7.15 -5.95
N ALA A 125 10.93 -6.04 -6.57
CA ALA A 125 11.79 -4.89 -6.84
C ALA A 125 11.34 -3.73 -5.93
N VAL A 126 12.31 -3.06 -5.32
CA VAL A 126 12.06 -1.89 -4.44
C VAL A 126 12.68 -0.66 -5.10
N THR A 127 11.90 0.41 -5.18
CA THR A 127 12.36 1.71 -5.68
C THR A 127 12.18 2.75 -4.58
N GLY A 128 13.25 3.47 -4.25
CA GLY A 128 13.24 4.51 -3.23
C GLY A 128 14.45 5.43 -3.39
N ASP A 129 14.34 6.64 -2.85
CA ASP A 129 15.34 7.71 -2.98
C ASP A 129 16.06 8.03 -1.66
N GLY A 130 15.70 7.36 -0.56
CA GLY A 130 16.21 7.65 0.78
C GLY A 130 17.15 6.59 1.34
N VAL A 131 18.04 7.01 2.26
CA VAL A 131 18.85 6.11 3.12
C VAL A 131 17.98 5.12 3.92
N ASN A 132 16.71 5.45 4.12
CA ASN A 132 15.71 4.63 4.80
C ASN A 132 15.28 3.38 4.01
N ASP A 133 15.62 3.31 2.71
CA ASP A 133 15.32 2.16 1.86
C ASP A 133 16.46 1.13 1.86
N SER A 134 17.62 1.48 2.44
CA SER A 134 18.82 0.63 2.45
C SER A 134 18.59 -0.79 2.98
N PRO A 135 17.78 -1.02 4.03
CA PRO A 135 17.48 -2.37 4.49
C PRO A 135 16.64 -3.17 3.49
N ALA A 136 15.72 -2.53 2.78
CA ALA A 136 14.82 -3.16 1.80
C ALA A 136 15.45 -3.33 0.41
N LEU A 137 16.62 -2.71 0.17
CA LEU A 137 17.38 -2.77 -1.08
C LEU A 137 18.53 -3.79 -1.05
N LYS A 138 18.68 -4.55 0.04
CA LYS A 138 19.61 -5.69 0.14
C LYS A 138 18.88 -7.00 -0.14
#